data_AF-A0A952LFP0-F1
#
_entry.id   AF-A0A952LFP0-F1
#
_cell.length_a   1.000
_cell.length_b   1.000
_cell.length_c   1.000
_cell.angle_alpha   90.00
_cell.angle_beta   90.00
_cell.angle_gamma   90.00
#
_symmetry.space_group_name_H-M   'P 1'
#
loop_
_entity.id
_entity.type
_entity.pdbx_description
1 polymer ?
#
loop_
_entity_poly.entity_id
_entity_poly.type
_entity_poly.pdbx_seq_one_letter_code
_entity_poly.pdbx_strand_id
1 'polypeptide(L)'
;MLLARIKEFLDEADMLIAQHAIYISKLEKAIEKGEEFDRKSCHECKFGLEWDNHVTPLKNELDDELKSLVEEIEKIHCEFHEIGMQIDTKNPQPSDREKLGRMEELSTLLLQKLLAFKKLLNLEKDSQNSE
;
A
#
# COMPACT_ATOMS: atom_id res chain seq x y z
N MET A 1 13.63 17.82 -8.47
CA MET A 1 13.89 16.43 -8.91
C MET A 1 13.31 15.41 -7.94
N LEU A 2 13.47 15.58 -6.62
CA LEU A 2 12.90 14.72 -5.57
C LEU A 2 11.38 14.50 -5.69
N LEU A 3 10.62 15.59 -5.67
CA LEU A 3 9.15 15.59 -5.71
C LEU A 3 8.59 15.03 -7.02
N ALA A 4 9.36 15.06 -8.12
CA ALA A 4 8.93 14.52 -9.40
C ALA A 4 8.84 12.99 -9.36
N ARG A 5 9.80 12.31 -8.71
CA ARG A 5 9.82 10.85 -8.57
C ARG A 5 8.69 10.34 -7.69
N ILE A 6 8.39 11.04 -6.60
CA ILE A 6 7.26 10.71 -5.72
C ILE A 6 5.94 10.95 -6.46
N LYS A 7 5.86 12.01 -7.27
CA LYS A 7 4.66 12.30 -8.06
C LYS A 7 4.39 11.25 -9.13
N GLU A 8 5.41 10.80 -9.85
CA GLU A 8 5.30 9.70 -10.82
C GLU A 8 4.70 8.45 -10.16
N PHE A 9 5.19 8.08 -8.98
CA PHE A 9 4.62 7.00 -8.18
C PHE A 9 3.14 7.25 -7.83
N LEU A 10 2.80 8.45 -7.34
CA LEU A 10 1.44 8.79 -6.93
C LEU A 10 0.44 8.96 -8.07
N ASP A 11 0.91 9.08 -9.31
CA ASP A 11 0.06 9.04 -10.50
C ASP A 11 -0.29 7.59 -10.89
N GLU A 12 0.51 6.61 -10.47
CA GLU A 12 0.22 5.17 -10.62
C GLU A 12 -0.47 4.54 -9.39
N ALA A 13 -0.54 5.25 -8.27
CA ALA A 13 -1.03 4.71 -6.99
C ALA A 13 -2.45 4.09 -7.10
N ASP A 14 -3.36 4.70 -7.86
CA ASP A 14 -4.72 4.18 -8.05
C ASP A 14 -4.71 2.78 -8.69
N MET A 15 -3.85 2.56 -9.67
CA MET A 15 -3.67 1.26 -10.32
C MET A 15 -3.03 0.25 -9.36
N LEU A 16 -2.05 0.66 -8.56
CA LEU A 16 -1.38 -0.20 -7.60
C LEU A 16 -2.32 -0.65 -6.47
N ILE A 17 -3.25 0.20 -6.05
CA ILE A 17 -4.29 -0.14 -5.06
C ILE A 17 -5.31 -1.11 -5.66
N ALA A 18 -5.70 -0.94 -6.93
CA ALA A 18 -6.58 -1.89 -7.60
C ALA A 18 -6.01 -3.32 -7.61
N GLN A 19 -4.68 -3.47 -7.66
CA GLN A 19 -4.04 -4.78 -7.55
C GLN A 19 -4.24 -5.44 -6.17
N HIS A 20 -4.36 -4.65 -5.09
CA HIS A 20 -4.62 -5.17 -3.74
C HIS A 20 -6.08 -5.64 -3.57
N ALA A 21 -7.04 -4.93 -4.15
CA ALA A 21 -8.43 -5.40 -4.21
C ALA A 21 -8.52 -6.73 -4.99
N ILE A 22 -7.83 -6.83 -6.13
CA ILE A 22 -7.74 -8.08 -6.90
C ILE A 22 -7.07 -9.19 -6.09
N TYR A 23 -6.02 -8.87 -5.32
CA TYR A 23 -5.34 -9.83 -4.45
C TYR A 23 -6.29 -10.42 -3.41
N ILE A 24 -7.06 -9.58 -2.70
CA ILE A 24 -8.08 -10.03 -1.74
C ILE A 24 -9.09 -10.96 -2.41
N SER A 25 -9.66 -10.56 -3.56
CA SER A 25 -10.64 -11.40 -4.26
C SER A 25 -10.08 -12.74 -4.75
N LYS A 26 -8.79 -12.79 -5.11
CA LYS A 26 -8.15 -14.06 -5.50
C LYS A 26 -7.85 -14.92 -4.26
N LEU A 27 -7.46 -14.30 -3.15
CA LEU A 27 -7.20 -14.99 -1.89
C LEU A 27 -8.49 -15.62 -1.36
N GLU A 28 -9.59 -14.86 -1.34
CA GLU A 28 -10.92 -15.35 -0.98
C GLU A 28 -11.32 -16.59 -1.80
N LYS A 29 -11.18 -16.53 -3.13
CA LYS A 29 -11.45 -17.67 -4.01
C LYS A 29 -10.55 -18.87 -3.74
N ALA A 30 -9.28 -18.65 -3.40
CA ALA A 30 -8.36 -19.74 -3.08
C ALA A 30 -8.76 -20.43 -1.76
N ILE A 31 -9.21 -19.67 -0.77
CA ILE A 31 -9.75 -20.21 0.49
C ILE A 31 -10.99 -21.07 0.21
N GLU A 32 -11.95 -20.56 -0.57
CA GLU A 32 -13.18 -21.28 -0.91
C GLU A 32 -12.92 -22.62 -1.59
N LYS A 33 -11.86 -22.69 -2.40
CA LYS A 33 -11.50 -23.88 -3.18
C LYS A 33 -10.48 -24.79 -2.50
N GLY A 34 -9.86 -24.36 -1.40
CA GLY A 34 -8.74 -25.09 -0.79
C GLY A 34 -7.47 -25.09 -1.65
N GLU A 35 -7.30 -24.09 -2.51
CA GLU A 35 -6.23 -24.05 -3.53
C GLU A 35 -4.96 -23.37 -3.00
N GLU A 36 -3.82 -23.73 -3.60
CA GLU A 36 -2.57 -23.01 -3.35
C GLU A 36 -2.66 -21.58 -3.87
N PHE A 37 -2.10 -20.65 -3.10
CA PHE A 37 -2.15 -19.23 -3.40
C PHE A 37 -0.74 -18.65 -3.38
N ASP A 38 -0.34 -18.03 -4.48
CA ASP A 38 0.95 -17.36 -4.62
C ASP A 38 0.96 -16.07 -3.79
N ARG A 39 1.82 -16.04 -2.76
CA ARG A 39 1.92 -14.92 -1.84
C ARG A 39 3.15 -14.09 -2.18
N LYS A 40 2.99 -12.78 -2.11
CA LYS A 40 4.09 -11.82 -2.22
C LYS A 40 4.25 -11.10 -0.89
N SER A 41 5.48 -10.90 -0.44
CA SER A 41 5.74 -10.00 0.68
C SER A 41 5.44 -8.54 0.30
N CYS A 42 5.38 -7.68 1.31
CA CYS A 42 5.23 -6.24 1.13
C CYS A 42 6.36 -5.60 0.30
N HIS A 43 7.52 -6.24 0.12
CA HIS A 43 8.61 -5.70 -0.72
C HIS A 43 8.71 -6.39 -2.10
N GLU A 44 7.90 -7.41 -2.35
CA GLU A 44 7.89 -8.16 -3.63
C GLU A 44 6.63 -7.87 -4.46
N CYS A 45 5.61 -7.25 -3.87
CA CYS A 45 4.46 -6.77 -4.62
C CYS A 45 4.86 -5.54 -5.47
N LYS A 46 4.12 -5.27 -6.55
CA LYS A 46 4.46 -4.15 -7.45
C LYS A 46 4.48 -2.82 -6.68
N PHE A 47 3.52 -2.59 -5.78
CA PHE A 47 3.50 -1.39 -4.95
C PHE A 47 4.77 -1.26 -4.10
N GLY A 48 5.18 -2.31 -3.40
CA GLY A 48 6.37 -2.32 -2.56
C GLY A 48 7.64 -2.03 -3.33
N LEU A 49 7.81 -2.66 -4.50
CA LEU A 49 8.95 -2.42 -5.38
C LEU A 49 9.02 -0.95 -5.83
N GLU A 50 7.89 -0.39 -6.26
CA GLU A 50 7.85 1.03 -6.67
C GLU A 50 8.06 1.96 -5.47
N TRP A 51 7.51 1.63 -4.30
CA TRP A 51 7.70 2.39 -3.07
C TRP A 51 9.17 2.44 -2.64
N ASP A 52 9.85 1.30 -2.64
CA ASP A 52 11.26 1.18 -2.27
C ASP A 52 12.20 1.87 -3.26
N ASN A 53 11.79 1.99 -4.53
CA ASN A 53 12.59 2.65 -5.56
C ASN A 53 12.37 4.19 -5.59
N HIS A 54 11.15 4.65 -5.30
CA HIS A 54 10.74 6.03 -5.53
C HIS A 54 10.52 6.85 -4.26
N VAL A 55 10.10 6.23 -3.15
CA VAL A 55 9.69 6.94 -1.92
C VAL A 55 10.67 6.70 -0.78
N THR A 56 10.96 5.44 -0.44
CA THR A 56 11.85 5.07 0.67
C THR A 56 13.21 5.79 0.64
N PRO A 57 13.91 5.92 -0.51
CA PRO A 57 15.23 6.56 -0.55
C PRO A 57 15.18 8.06 -0.23
N LEU A 58 14.02 8.69 -0.41
CA LEU A 58 13.82 10.14 -0.30
C LEU A 58 13.21 10.53 1.05
N LYS A 59 12.80 9.55 1.87
CA LYS A 59 12.06 9.78 3.14
C LYS A 59 12.75 10.77 4.08
N ASN A 60 14.08 10.73 4.18
CA ASN A 60 14.84 11.58 5.10
C ASN A 60 15.03 13.02 4.59
N GLU A 61 14.63 13.30 3.35
CA GLU A 61 14.67 14.63 2.73
C GLU A 61 13.32 15.35 2.81
N LEU A 62 12.27 14.65 3.27
CA LEU A 62 10.94 15.20 3.47
C LEU A 62 10.84 15.90 4.83
N ASP A 63 9.88 16.82 4.96
CA ASP A 63 9.53 17.41 6.24
C ASP A 63 8.91 16.39 7.21
N ASP A 64 8.74 16.77 8.47
CA ASP A 64 8.26 15.85 9.51
C ASP A 64 6.84 15.35 9.22
N GLU A 65 5.98 16.16 8.61
CA GLU A 65 4.59 15.79 8.29
C GLU A 65 4.55 14.72 7.18
N LEU A 66 5.26 14.96 6.08
CA LEU A 66 5.37 14.03 4.96
C LEU A 66 6.12 12.76 5.34
N LYS A 67 7.17 12.87 6.15
CA LYS A 67 7.92 11.72 6.67
C LYS A 67 7.02 10.82 7.52
N SER A 68 6.26 11.41 8.45
CA SER A 68 5.29 10.67 9.26
C SER A 68 4.27 9.94 8.37
N LEU A 69 3.77 10.60 7.32
CA LEU A 69 2.82 10.00 6.40
C LEU A 69 3.42 8.83 5.58
N VAL A 70 4.68 8.95 5.14
CA VAL A 70 5.41 7.86 4.47
C VAL A 70 5.53 6.64 5.40
N GLU A 71 5.89 6.85 6.67
CA GLU A 71 6.00 5.76 7.65
C GLU A 71 4.65 5.08 7.94
N GLU A 72 3.58 5.86 8.02
CA GLU A 72 2.22 5.33 8.18
C GLU A 72 1.79 4.49 6.96
N ILE A 73 2.06 4.97 5.74
CA ILE A 73 1.73 4.24 4.51
C ILE A 73 2.47 2.91 4.46
N GLU A 74 3.78 2.93 4.73
CA GLU A 74 4.61 1.72 4.75
C GLU A 74 4.09 0.71 5.79
N LYS A 75 3.77 1.18 6.99
CA LYS A 75 3.21 0.34 8.06
C LYS A 75 1.89 -0.32 7.65
N ILE A 76 0.95 0.45 7.09
CA ILE A 76 -0.36 -0.06 6.64
C ILE A 76 -0.18 -1.13 5.56
N HIS A 77 0.72 -0.88 4.60
CA HIS A 77 1.01 -1.80 3.51
C HIS A 77 1.65 -3.11 4.02
N CYS A 78 2.58 -3.03 4.95
CA CYS A 78 3.17 -4.21 5.58
C CYS A 78 2.14 -5.01 6.39
N GLU A 79 1.30 -4.34 7.21
CA GLU A 79 0.23 -4.99 7.98
C GLU A 79 -0.75 -5.75 7.06
N PHE A 80 -1.09 -5.18 5.90
CA PHE A 80 -1.93 -5.84 4.90
C PHE A 80 -1.33 -7.18 4.45
N HIS A 81 -0.03 -7.19 4.11
CA HIS A 81 0.64 -8.40 3.65
C HIS A 81 0.86 -9.41 4.79
N GLU A 82 1.18 -8.94 5.99
CA GLU A 82 1.32 -9.79 7.18
C GLU A 82 0.03 -10.57 7.50
N ILE A 83 -1.14 -9.92 7.38
CA ILE A 83 -2.43 -10.60 7.57
C ILE A 83 -2.67 -11.64 6.48
N GLY A 84 -2.38 -11.30 5.21
CA GLY A 84 -2.51 -12.25 4.10
C GLY A 84 -1.62 -13.48 4.24
N MET A 85 -0.43 -13.32 4.85
CA MET A 85 0.50 -14.42 5.13
C MET A 85 0.01 -15.38 6.22
N GLN A 86 -0.88 -14.94 7.11
CA GLN A 86 -1.44 -15.77 8.19
C GLN A 86 -2.57 -16.69 7.71
N ILE A 87 -3.13 -16.45 6.52
CA ILE A 87 -4.22 -17.25 5.97
C ILE A 87 -3.64 -18.49 5.30
N ASP A 88 -3.98 -19.68 5.80
CA ASP A 88 -3.69 -20.95 5.12
C ASP A 88 -4.87 -21.36 4.23
N THR A 89 -4.73 -21.12 2.92
CA THR A 89 -5.78 -21.42 1.95
C THR A 89 -6.09 -22.90 1.81
N LYS A 90 -5.18 -23.81 2.20
CA LYS A 90 -5.40 -25.26 2.19
C LYS A 90 -6.10 -25.77 3.46
N ASN A 91 -6.20 -24.94 4.49
CA ASN A 91 -6.86 -25.26 5.75
C ASN A 91 -7.72 -24.07 6.25
N PRO A 92 -8.84 -23.75 5.56
CA PRO A 92 -9.68 -22.60 5.89
C PRO A 92 -10.13 -22.56 7.35
N GLN A 93 -9.96 -21.42 7.99
CA GLN A 93 -10.37 -21.16 9.37
C GLN A 93 -11.54 -20.18 9.42
N PRO A 94 -12.44 -20.28 10.43
CA PRO A 94 -13.50 -19.29 10.61
C PRO A 94 -13.00 -17.84 10.73
N SER A 95 -11.79 -17.65 11.29
CA SER A 95 -11.15 -16.34 11.43
C SER A 95 -10.62 -15.77 10.12
N ASP A 96 -10.59 -16.53 9.02
CA ASP A 96 -10.09 -16.01 7.74
C ASP A 96 -11.01 -14.94 7.15
N ARG A 97 -12.32 -15.03 7.42
CA ARG A 97 -13.27 -13.97 7.02
C ARG A 97 -12.98 -12.64 7.72
N GLU A 98 -12.62 -12.68 9.01
CA GLU A 98 -12.23 -11.48 9.76
C GLU A 98 -10.92 -10.89 9.23
N LYS A 99 -9.96 -11.76 8.88
CA LYS A 99 -8.69 -11.35 8.27
C LYS A 99 -8.92 -10.69 6.90
N LEU A 100 -9.76 -11.26 6.04
CA LEU A 100 -10.11 -10.67 4.74
C LEU A 100 -10.76 -9.29 4.92
N GLY A 101 -11.73 -9.15 5.83
CA GLY A 101 -12.33 -7.86 6.15
C GLY A 101 -11.30 -6.83 6.63
N ARG A 102 -10.36 -7.25 7.47
CA ARG A 102 -9.25 -6.38 7.90
C ARG A 102 -8.34 -5.95 6.75
N MET A 103 -8.06 -6.83 5.79
CA MET A 103 -7.30 -6.48 4.60
C MET A 103 -8.05 -5.46 3.71
N GLU A 104 -9.37 -5.54 3.60
CA GLU A 104 -10.20 -4.55 2.90
C GLU A 104 -10.16 -3.18 3.57
N GLU A 105 -10.26 -3.15 4.91
CA GLU A 105 -10.11 -1.92 5.72
C GLU A 105 -8.74 -1.28 5.49
N LEU A 106 -7.66 -2.07 5.56
CA LEU A 106 -6.30 -1.59 5.34
C LEU A 106 -6.10 -1.08 3.91
N SER A 107 -6.69 -1.74 2.91
CA SER A 107 -6.65 -1.27 1.52
C SER A 107 -7.32 0.09 1.35
N THR A 108 -8.45 0.29 2.03
CA THR A 108 -9.17 1.58 2.03
C THR A 108 -8.36 2.65 2.74
N LEU A 109 -7.77 2.33 3.89
CA LEU A 109 -6.93 3.26 4.66
C LEU A 109 -5.67 3.65 3.88
N LEU A 110 -5.04 2.68 3.19
CA LEU A 110 -3.89 2.91 2.32
C LEU A 110 -4.22 3.92 1.22
N LEU A 111 -5.36 3.76 0.54
CA LEU A 111 -5.85 4.72 -0.46
C LEU A 111 -6.02 6.12 0.13
N GLN A 112 -6.66 6.23 1.30
CA GLN A 112 -6.85 7.53 1.96
C GLN A 112 -5.52 8.22 2.28
N LYS A 113 -4.53 7.46 2.75
CA LYS A 113 -3.19 8.00 3.07
C LYS A 113 -2.43 8.41 1.81
N LEU A 114 -2.52 7.64 0.72
CA LEU A 114 -1.92 8.00 -0.57
C LEU A 114 -2.56 9.27 -1.17
N LEU A 115 -3.88 9.42 -1.06
CA LEU A 115 -4.57 10.65 -1.47
C LEU A 115 -4.14 11.86 -0.63
N ALA A 116 -3.99 11.68 0.69
CA ALA A 116 -3.46 12.72 1.56
C ALA A 116 -2.03 13.11 1.16
N PHE A 117 -1.19 12.11 0.85
CA PHE A 117 0.19 12.33 0.44
C PHE A 117 0.27 13.13 -0.86
N LYS A 118 -0.54 12.75 -1.85
CA LYS A 118 -0.68 13.48 -3.11
C LYS A 118 -1.14 14.92 -2.90
N LYS A 119 -2.07 15.15 -1.97
CA LYS A 119 -2.56 16.50 -1.66
C LYS A 119 -1.48 17.38 -1.04
N LEU A 120 -0.76 16.88 -0.04
CA LEU A 120 0.28 17.64 0.66
C LEU A 120 1.43 18.02 -0.28
N LEU A 121 1.90 17.09 -1.12
CA LEU A 121 2.96 17.39 -2.10
C LEU A 121 2.58 18.45 -3.13
N ASN A 122 1.29 18.54 -3.49
CA ASN A 122 0.84 19.62 -4.38
C ASN A 122 0.80 20.98 -3.67
N LEU A 123 0.51 21.02 -2.36
CA LEU A 123 0.48 22.26 -1.57
C LEU A 123 1.88 22.83 -1.31
N GLU A 124 2.88 21.97 -1.05
CA GLU A 124 4.27 22.40 -0.94
C GLU A 124 4.78 23.08 -2.22
N LYS A 125 4.41 22.52 -3.38
CA LYS A 125 4.80 23.07 -4.68
C LYS A 125 4.27 24.48 -4.90
N ASP A 126 3.03 24.75 -4.52
CA ASP A 126 2.42 26.08 -4.68
C ASP A 126 3.06 27.11 -3.74
N SER A 127 3.54 26.65 -2.58
CA SER A 127 4.26 27.47 -1.60
C SER A 127 5.66 27.85 -2.11
N GLN A 128 6.35 26.94 -2.79
CA GLN A 128 7.69 27.18 -3.37
C GLN A 128 7.70 27.97 -4.69
N ASN A 129 6.57 28.14 -5.38
CA ASN A 129 6.47 28.97 -6.60
C ASN A 129 5.88 30.37 -6.33
N SER A 130 5.60 30.69 -5.07
CA SER A 130 5.03 31.97 -4.63
C SER A 130 6.06 32.92 -4.00
N GLU A 131 7.35 32.53 -4.00
CA GLU A 131 8.52 33.35 -3.63
C GLU A 131 9.38 33.69 -4.85
#